data_AF-W2T0N0-F1
#
_entry.id   AF-W2T0N0-F1
#
_cell.length_a   1.000
_cell.length_b   1.000
_cell.length_c   1.000
_cell.angle_alpha   90.00
_cell.angle_beta   90.00
_cell.angle_gamma   90.00
#
_symmetry.space_group_name_H-M   'P 1'
#
loop_
_entity.id
_entity.type
_entity.pdbx_description
1 polymer ?
#
loop_
_entity_poly.entity_id
_entity_poly.type
_entity_poly.pdbx_seq_one_letter_code
_entity_poly.pdbx_strand_id
1 'polypeptide(L)'
;RSWKPSAFLDTYSFRRSWARDVVHLLDWANHFPPFKKLSPEDRVKLFVGRFTQFSLFTKCYRTYRESCSGLLLGCGNVFPYEQDARVRVEDE
;
A
#
# COMPACT_ATOMS: atom_id res chain seq x y z
N ARG A 1 19.56 4.65 -10.15
CA ARG A 1 18.84 5.91 -9.84
C ARG A 1 18.84 6.07 -8.32
N SER A 2 19.19 7.24 -7.78
CA SER A 2 19.06 7.51 -6.34
C SER A 2 17.63 7.95 -6.05
N TRP A 3 16.75 7.03 -5.72
CA TRP A 3 15.38 7.35 -5.32
C TRP A 3 15.40 8.07 -3.96
N LYS A 4 14.57 9.10 -3.78
CA LYS A 4 14.44 9.84 -2.52
C LYS A 4 12.94 10.05 -2.20
N PRO A 5 12.55 9.96 -0.91
CA PRO A 5 11.19 10.25 -0.51
C PRO A 5 10.83 11.72 -0.79
N SER A 6 9.59 11.96 -1.20
CA SER A 6 9.05 13.30 -1.36
C SER A 6 8.59 13.88 -0.03
N ALA A 7 8.05 13.03 0.85
CA ALA A 7 7.60 13.40 2.19
C ALA A 7 7.54 12.15 3.10
N PHE A 8 7.51 12.38 4.40
CA PHE A 8 7.07 11.34 5.34
C PHE A 8 5.55 11.21 5.31
N LEU A 9 5.10 10.04 5.69
CA LEU A 9 3.69 9.72 5.77
C LEU A 9 3.02 10.56 6.86
N ASP A 10 1.85 11.10 6.54
CA ASP A 10 0.89 11.69 7.49
C ASP A 10 -0.47 10.96 7.36
N THR A 11 -1.42 11.25 8.26
CA THR A 11 -2.75 10.62 8.23
C THR A 11 -3.48 10.87 6.90
N TYR A 12 -3.32 12.04 6.28
CA TYR A 12 -4.01 12.41 5.05
C TYR A 12 -3.48 11.67 3.81
N SER A 13 -2.16 11.63 3.64
CA SER A 13 -1.44 10.91 2.60
C SER A 13 -1.59 9.40 2.76
N PHE A 14 -1.64 8.88 3.99
CA PHE A 14 -1.97 7.47 4.26
C PHE A 14 -3.36 7.12 3.73
N ARG A 15 -4.40 7.85 4.15
CA ARG A 15 -5.79 7.61 3.71
C ARG A 15 -5.91 7.66 2.19
N ARG A 16 -5.28 8.65 1.53
CA ARG A 16 -5.26 8.76 0.06
C ARG A 16 -4.52 7.61 -0.61
N SER A 17 -3.38 7.18 -0.06
CA SER A 17 -2.63 6.06 -0.60
C SER A 17 -3.43 4.76 -0.47
N TRP A 18 -4.00 4.52 0.69
CA TRP A 18 -4.78 3.32 1.01
C TRP A 18 -6.05 3.21 0.16
N ALA A 19 -6.77 4.32 -0.03
CA ALA A 19 -7.94 4.36 -0.91
C ALA A 19 -7.58 4.02 -2.38
N ARG A 20 -6.40 4.46 -2.86
CA ARG A 20 -5.92 4.09 -4.19
C ARG A 20 -5.55 2.63 -4.31
N ASP A 21 -4.92 2.07 -3.26
CA ASP A 21 -4.61 0.64 -3.24
C ASP A 21 -5.88 -0.20 -3.38
N VAL A 22 -7.00 0.21 -2.76
CA VAL A 22 -8.30 -0.46 -2.91
C VAL A 22 -8.72 -0.54 -4.37
N VAL A 23 -8.75 0.60 -5.05
CA VAL A 23 -9.16 0.68 -6.46
C VAL A 23 -8.21 -0.12 -7.35
N HIS A 24 -6.91 0.01 -7.16
CA HIS A 24 -5.92 -0.71 -7.96
C HIS A 24 -5.97 -2.21 -7.75
N LEU A 25 -6.14 -2.69 -6.51
CA LEU A 25 -6.23 -4.12 -6.26
C LEU A 25 -7.53 -4.70 -6.84
N LEU A 26 -8.66 -3.99 -6.73
CA LEU A 26 -9.92 -4.42 -7.35
C LEU A 26 -9.80 -4.48 -8.87
N ASP A 27 -9.24 -3.44 -9.49
CA ASP A 27 -9.02 -3.41 -10.94
C ASP A 27 -8.13 -4.58 -11.38
N TRP A 28 -6.98 -4.76 -10.74
CA TRP A 28 -6.08 -5.88 -10.99
C TRP A 28 -6.77 -7.24 -10.78
N ALA A 29 -7.50 -7.43 -9.69
CA ALA A 29 -8.21 -8.69 -9.40
C ALA A 29 -9.26 -9.02 -10.47
N ASN A 30 -9.94 -8.01 -11.03
CA ASN A 30 -10.88 -8.20 -12.11
C ASN A 30 -10.23 -8.68 -13.42
N HIS A 31 -8.92 -8.62 -13.57
CA HIS A 31 -8.25 -9.22 -14.72
C HIS A 31 -8.15 -10.75 -14.63
N PHE A 32 -8.39 -11.37 -13.47
CA PHE A 32 -8.31 -12.81 -13.28
C PHE A 32 -9.65 -13.50 -13.58
N PRO A 33 -9.70 -14.43 -14.55
CA PRO A 33 -10.93 -15.18 -14.84
C PRO A 33 -11.52 -15.92 -13.63
N PRO A 34 -10.72 -16.54 -12.73
CA PRO A 34 -11.27 -17.15 -11.52
C PRO A 34 -11.99 -16.16 -10.59
N PHE A 35 -11.44 -14.96 -10.41
CA PHE A 35 -12.06 -13.92 -9.57
C PHE A 35 -13.40 -13.46 -10.17
N LYS A 36 -13.47 -13.32 -11.49
CA LYS A 36 -14.72 -13.02 -12.22
C LYS A 36 -15.78 -14.12 -12.16
N LYS A 37 -15.42 -15.35 -11.79
CA LYS A 37 -16.39 -16.45 -11.62
C LYS A 37 -16.99 -16.51 -10.21
N LEU A 38 -16.39 -15.81 -9.25
CA LEU A 38 -16.92 -15.74 -7.89
C LEU A 38 -18.24 -14.95 -7.85
N SER A 39 -19.11 -15.32 -6.91
CA SER A 39 -20.29 -14.53 -6.53
C SER A 39 -19.85 -13.13 -6.04
N PRO A 40 -20.70 -12.10 -6.16
CA PRO A 40 -20.40 -10.78 -5.60
C PRO A 40 -20.00 -10.84 -4.12
N GLU A 41 -20.70 -11.65 -3.32
CA GLU A 41 -20.44 -11.83 -1.89
C GLU A 41 -19.05 -12.44 -1.64
N ASP A 42 -18.64 -13.45 -2.40
CA ASP A 42 -17.34 -14.10 -2.23
C ASP A 42 -16.20 -13.21 -2.72
N ARG A 43 -16.42 -12.37 -3.74
CA ARG A 43 -15.44 -11.34 -4.14
C ARG A 43 -15.20 -10.35 -3.02
N VAL A 44 -16.25 -9.88 -2.35
CA VAL A 44 -16.13 -8.98 -1.20
C VAL A 44 -15.39 -9.66 -0.06
N LYS A 45 -15.74 -10.89 0.31
CA LYS A 45 -15.05 -11.65 1.37
C LYS A 45 -13.56 -11.84 1.07
N LEU A 46 -13.23 -12.25 -0.16
CA LEU A 46 -11.85 -12.45 -0.59
C LEU A 46 -11.08 -11.13 -0.54
N PHE A 47 -11.68 -10.07 -1.10
CA PHE A 47 -11.07 -8.75 -1.13
C PHE A 47 -10.81 -8.24 0.29
N VAL A 48 -11.82 -8.17 1.15
CA VAL A 48 -11.68 -7.69 2.53
C VAL A 48 -10.68 -8.54 3.32
N GLY A 49 -10.73 -9.87 3.16
CA GLY A 49 -9.84 -10.78 3.89
C GLY A 49 -8.37 -10.73 3.45
N ARG A 50 -8.08 -10.26 2.22
CA ARG A 50 -6.73 -10.31 1.65
C ARG A 50 -6.15 -8.94 1.27
N PHE A 51 -6.96 -7.89 1.25
CA PHE A 51 -6.57 -6.57 0.78
C PHE A 51 -5.31 -6.06 1.48
N THR A 52 -5.31 -6.03 2.82
CA THR A 52 -4.15 -5.55 3.60
C THR A 52 -2.89 -6.35 3.29
N GLN A 53 -3.00 -7.68 3.16
CA GLN A 53 -1.84 -8.55 2.88
C GLN A 53 -1.25 -8.29 1.50
N PHE A 54 -2.09 -8.20 0.46
CA PHE A 54 -1.63 -7.87 -0.89
C PHE A 54 -1.07 -6.45 -0.99
N SER A 55 -1.74 -5.47 -0.38
CA SER A 55 -1.30 -4.08 -0.37
C SER A 55 0.05 -3.92 0.33
N LEU A 56 0.26 -4.57 1.48
CA LEU A 56 1.56 -4.54 2.15
C LEU A 56 2.65 -5.29 1.36
N PHE A 57 2.33 -6.46 0.80
CA PHE A 57 3.28 -7.22 -0.01
C PHE A 57 3.81 -6.41 -1.19
N THR A 58 2.91 -5.78 -1.95
CA THR A 58 3.28 -4.96 -3.12
C THR A 58 4.13 -3.74 -2.72
N LYS A 59 3.86 -3.14 -1.56
CA LYS A 59 4.65 -2.03 -1.01
C LYS A 59 6.05 -2.49 -0.59
N CYS A 60 6.16 -3.58 0.15
CA CYS A 60 7.45 -4.17 0.52
C CYS A 60 8.29 -4.51 -0.72
N TYR A 61 7.68 -5.10 -1.75
CA TYR A 61 8.37 -5.38 -3.00
C TYR A 61 8.90 -4.10 -3.69
N ARG A 62 8.10 -3.03 -3.73
CA ARG A 62 8.52 -1.74 -4.30
C ARG A 62 9.64 -1.12 -3.48
N THR A 63 9.53 -1.10 -2.16
CA THR A 63 10.59 -0.62 -1.25
C THR A 63 11.91 -1.34 -1.51
N TYR A 64 11.86 -2.67 -1.62
CA TYR A 64 13.04 -3.49 -1.93
C TYR A 64 13.65 -3.09 -3.28
N ARG A 65 12.83 -3.00 -4.34
CA ARG A 65 13.29 -2.65 -5.69
C ARG A 65 13.92 -1.25 -5.79
N GLU A 66 13.37 -0.29 -5.06
CA GLU A 66 13.89 1.08 -5.05
C GLU A 66 15.04 1.27 -4.03
N SER A 67 15.38 0.23 -3.25
CA SER A 67 16.35 0.31 -2.15
C SER A 67 16.06 1.49 -1.21
N CYS A 68 14.77 1.68 -0.92
CA CYS A 68 14.27 2.75 -0.05
C CYS A 68 14.45 2.36 1.42
N SER A 69 15.00 3.27 2.25
CA SER A 69 14.92 3.13 3.70
C SER A 69 13.49 3.36 4.19
N GLY A 70 12.98 2.50 5.07
CA GLY A 70 11.58 2.55 5.54
C GLY A 70 10.63 1.71 4.71
N LEU A 71 9.37 2.15 4.60
CA LEU A 71 8.33 1.49 3.81
C LEU A 71 7.66 2.49 2.87
N LEU A 72 7.81 2.27 1.56
CA LEU A 72 7.18 3.08 0.52
C LEU A 72 5.67 2.80 0.46
N LEU A 73 4.83 3.78 0.84
CA LEU A 73 3.37 3.61 0.77
C LEU A 73 2.78 4.07 -0.56
N GLY A 74 3.39 5.06 -1.22
CA GLY A 74 2.94 5.53 -2.54
C GLY A 74 3.03 7.06 -2.69
N CYS A 75 3.03 7.55 -3.93
CA CYS A 75 3.18 8.98 -4.25
C CYS A 75 4.39 9.66 -3.60
N GLY A 76 5.50 8.94 -3.46
CA GLY A 76 6.71 9.46 -2.83
C GLY A 76 6.67 9.50 -1.31
N ASN A 77 5.58 9.04 -0.66
CA ASN A 77 5.47 8.99 0.80
C ASN A 77 6.09 7.72 1.36
N VAL A 78 6.82 7.87 2.47
CA VAL A 78 7.51 6.79 3.16
C VAL A 78 7.15 6.79 4.64
N PHE A 79 6.82 5.62 5.16
CA PHE A 79 6.84 5.39 6.59
C PHE A 79 8.30 5.12 7.01
N PRO A 80 8.89 5.93 7.90
CA PRO A 80 10.33 5.93 8.13
C PRO A 80 10.82 4.68 8.88
N TYR A 81 12.06 4.26 8.63
CA TYR A 81 12.73 3.23 9.43
C TYR A 81 13.35 3.81 10.70
N GLU A 82 13.88 5.03 10.69
CA GLU A 82 14.54 5.60 11.87
C GLU A 82 13.55 5.95 12.98
N GLN A 83 13.89 5.62 14.22
CA GLN A 83 12.99 5.74 15.38
C GLN A 83 12.52 7.18 15.60
N ASP A 84 13.43 8.16 15.55
CA ASP A 84 13.10 9.59 15.73
C ASP A 84 12.11 10.10 14.68
N ALA A 85 12.16 9.55 13.46
CA ALA A 85 11.25 9.91 12.39
C ALA A 85 9.90 9.18 12.53
N ARG A 86 9.86 7.97 13.10
CA ARG A 86 8.60 7.25 13.39
C ARG A 86 7.76 7.95 14.44
N VAL A 87 8.38 8.41 15.53
CA VAL A 87 7.69 9.13 16.62
C VAL A 87 6.91 10.32 16.07
N ARG A 88 7.51 11.09 15.14
CA ARG A 88 6.84 12.23 14.49
C ARG A 88 5.61 11.85 13.66
N VAL A 89 5.58 10.65 13.10
CA VAL A 89 4.45 10.14 12.30
C VAL A 89 3.38 9.51 13.18
N GLU A 90 3.77 8.94 14.32
CA GLU A 90 2.86 8.28 15.27
C GLU A 90 2.16 9.27 16.22
N ASP A 91 2.75 10.45 16.44
CA ASP A 91 2.19 11.53 17.28
C ASP A 91 1.22 12.49 16.53
N GLU A 92 0.99 12.27 15.22
CA GLU A 92 0.03 13.02 14.35
C GLU A 92 -1.35 12.34 14.24
#